data_AF-A0AAW2UC25-F1
#
_entry.id   AF-A0AAW2UC25-F1
#
_cell.length_a   1.000
_cell.length_b   1.000
_cell.length_c   1.000
_cell.angle_alpha   90.00
_cell.angle_beta   90.00
_cell.angle_gamma   90.00
#
_symmetry.space_group_name_H-M   'P 1'
#
loop_
_entity.id
_entity.type
_entity.pdbx_description
1 polymer ?
#
loop_
_entity_poly.entity_id
_entity_poly.type
_entity_poly.pdbx_seq_one_letter_code
_entity_poly.pdbx_strand_id
1 'polypeptide(L)'
;MASSSLSVLHYRQPERKSVTRYHQMPPEVHEYVIEMGPGDQQGPGSGSSTVDQSMLSKLVKERRNDEVARLGGVEGIATSLKADLQQGIGGDVEDISWRTKAFGTNSYAKPPKKGLFSFVWEELIDPTILILLVCAAMLLGFGIKEYGTEKGWYDGGSILVAVFVVVSVSAASKFRQNKQLDKLSKISNNILVKVVRNGSRQNIRIFDIVVGDVVCLSIGDQVPADGLFMEGHSLLVDESSMTGVNDFVEVDKNQNPFLLSGTMVADGYAKMMVTSVGMNTTWGEMMSSVHSESIEQTPLQARLKKLTLLTGMFGLVVGCLVLAALLVRYFTGTTTYENGNKEFNGSKTKAEDVINAIVGIIATAVTIVVVAVPQGLPLAVTLTLAYSMRRMMADRALVRKLSACETMGSAATICTDTPALLLTRMEVTKSVIGAESMEGRSYTSIADNVLQLLIQGISLSGGSVPKLFSVAPMDEAIRSWAVMKLNMEMDNTTHGLSILDVEASCPEKKRIGILVERQQDNRTMIHVHWRGDFERILSSCSHYYDNSGQAIVLDDQQSARFHQTAKDMAVSGLRCIAFAHKHLSEEEYKNERAYRKVPDKD
;
A
#
# COMPACT_ATOMS: atom_id res chain seq x y z
N MET A 1 28.64 -25.19 41.83
CA MET A 1 27.18 -25.09 41.61
C MET A 1 26.94 -24.02 40.56
N ALA A 2 26.90 -24.45 39.30
CA ALA A 2 25.76 -24.34 38.36
C ALA A 2 25.84 -23.05 37.53
N SER A 3 26.42 -23.05 36.32
CA SER A 3 25.93 -23.62 35.04
C SER A 3 24.82 -22.79 34.38
N SER A 4 25.17 -22.05 33.34
CA SER A 4 24.32 -21.92 32.15
C SER A 4 25.16 -21.64 30.89
N SER A 5 24.93 -22.50 29.90
CA SER A 5 25.70 -22.76 28.69
C SER A 5 25.35 -21.81 27.54
N LEU A 6 26.37 -21.26 26.88
CA LEU A 6 26.24 -20.53 25.61
C LEU A 6 26.56 -21.49 24.45
N SER A 7 25.53 -21.95 23.74
CA SER A 7 25.69 -22.80 22.55
C SER A 7 25.72 -21.93 21.29
N VAL A 8 26.93 -21.75 20.73
CA VAL A 8 27.17 -21.14 19.41
C VAL A 8 27.08 -22.23 18.34
N LEU A 9 26.06 -22.18 17.49
CA LEU A 9 25.92 -23.06 16.33
C LEU A 9 26.50 -22.37 15.08
N HIS A 10 27.70 -22.81 14.67
CA HIS A 10 28.28 -22.51 13.37
C HIS A 10 27.55 -23.29 12.28
N TYR A 11 26.84 -22.58 11.39
CA TYR A 11 26.26 -23.17 10.19
C TYR A 11 27.30 -23.17 9.06
N ARG A 12 27.73 -24.37 8.64
CA ARG A 12 28.69 -24.61 7.57
C ARG A 12 27.95 -24.63 6.22
N GLN A 13 28.28 -23.70 5.32
CA GLN A 13 27.77 -23.72 3.94
C GLN A 13 28.27 -24.97 3.19
N PRO A 14 27.41 -25.68 2.44
CA PRO A 14 27.86 -26.73 1.52
C PRO A 14 28.41 -26.12 0.21
N GLU A 15 29.31 -26.86 -0.43
CA GLU A 15 30.08 -26.46 -1.61
C GLU A 15 29.22 -26.14 -2.84
N ARG A 16 29.61 -25.08 -3.56
CA ARG A 16 29.08 -24.71 -4.88
C ARG A 16 29.44 -25.79 -5.90
N LYS A 17 28.44 -26.48 -6.45
CA LYS A 17 28.58 -27.16 -7.75
C LYS A 17 28.20 -26.22 -8.90
N SER A 18 29.07 -26.25 -9.89
CA SER A 18 29.10 -25.64 -11.23
C SER A 18 27.83 -24.99 -11.78
N VAL A 19 28.05 -23.78 -12.29
CA VAL A 19 27.17 -22.94 -13.10
C VAL A 19 26.82 -23.61 -14.42
N THR A 20 25.53 -23.87 -14.66
CA THR A 20 25.00 -24.10 -16.01
C THR A 20 24.34 -22.80 -16.47
N ARG A 21 24.92 -22.13 -17.47
CA ARG A 21 24.35 -20.97 -18.15
C ARG A 21 23.04 -21.40 -18.83
N TYR A 22 21.91 -20.89 -18.38
CA TYR A 22 20.71 -20.86 -19.22
C TYR A 22 20.76 -19.57 -20.05
N HIS A 23 20.90 -19.71 -21.36
CA HIS A 23 20.59 -18.64 -22.29
C HIS A 23 19.08 -18.38 -22.21
N GLN A 24 18.71 -17.20 -21.72
CA GLN A 24 17.34 -16.73 -21.68
C GLN A 24 16.99 -16.24 -23.10
N MET A 25 16.22 -17.03 -23.83
CA MET A 25 15.51 -16.56 -25.03
C MET A 25 14.40 -15.58 -24.60
N PRO A 26 14.03 -14.60 -25.45
CA PRO A 26 12.91 -13.70 -25.16
C PRO A 26 11.62 -14.50 -24.93
N PRO A 27 10.67 -14.03 -24.10
CA PRO A 27 9.42 -14.74 -23.90
C PRO A 27 8.59 -14.64 -25.18
N GLU A 28 8.50 -15.74 -25.92
CA GLU A 28 7.41 -15.93 -26.88
C GLU A 28 6.11 -16.04 -26.07
N VAL A 29 5.16 -15.15 -26.38
CA VAL A 29 3.79 -15.21 -25.87
C VAL A 29 3.13 -16.40 -26.56
N HIS A 30 3.16 -17.56 -25.91
CA HIS A 30 2.32 -18.68 -26.31
C HIS A 30 0.96 -18.53 -25.63
N GLU A 31 -0.09 -18.33 -26.44
CA GLU A 31 -1.48 -18.57 -26.07
C GLU A 31 -1.61 -20.04 -25.65
N TYR A 32 -1.72 -20.31 -24.35
CA TYR A 32 -2.07 -21.63 -23.84
C TYR A 32 -3.59 -21.73 -23.75
N VAL A 33 -4.21 -22.41 -24.71
CA VAL A 33 -5.57 -22.93 -24.53
C VAL A 33 -5.47 -24.14 -23.62
N ILE A 34 -5.99 -24.02 -22.39
CA ILE A 34 -5.91 -25.07 -21.36
C ILE A 34 -7.14 -25.97 -21.49
N GLU A 35 -6.96 -27.17 -22.06
CA GLU A 35 -7.96 -28.24 -21.97
C GLU A 35 -7.91 -28.88 -20.57
N MET A 36 -9.05 -28.87 -19.88
CA MET A 36 -9.23 -29.63 -18.64
C MET A 36 -9.64 -31.07 -18.97
N GLY A 37 -8.89 -32.05 -18.45
CA GLY A 37 -9.08 -33.47 -18.72
C GLY A 37 -10.42 -34.05 -18.23
N PRO A 38 -10.84 -35.22 -18.76
CA PRO A 38 -12.19 -35.74 -18.60
C PRO A 38 -12.38 -36.39 -17.22
N GLY A 39 -13.45 -36.02 -16.54
CA GLY A 39 -13.97 -36.69 -15.35
C GLY A 39 -15.50 -36.72 -15.40
N ASP A 40 -16.05 -37.93 -15.37
CA ASP A 40 -17.45 -38.30 -15.65
C ASP A 40 -18.52 -37.53 -14.86
N GLN A 41 -19.54 -37.00 -15.57
CA GLN A 41 -20.91 -37.55 -15.59
C GLN A 41 -21.84 -36.74 -16.52
N GLN A 42 -22.63 -37.46 -17.31
CA GLN A 42 -23.55 -36.98 -18.34
C GLN A 42 -24.80 -36.29 -17.79
N GLY A 43 -25.14 -35.13 -18.36
CA GLY A 43 -26.45 -34.47 -18.31
C GLY A 43 -26.55 -33.45 -19.45
N PRO A 44 -27.69 -33.32 -20.18
CA PRO A 44 -27.72 -32.52 -21.40
C PRO A 44 -27.95 -31.04 -21.08
N GLY A 45 -26.95 -30.20 -21.42
CA GLY A 45 -27.08 -28.75 -21.52
C GLY A 45 -26.20 -27.95 -20.56
N SER A 46 -24.95 -27.71 -20.93
CA SER A 46 -24.14 -26.59 -20.42
C SER A 46 -22.86 -26.49 -21.26
N GLY A 47 -22.68 -25.36 -21.94
CA GLY A 47 -21.43 -25.06 -22.66
C GLY A 47 -20.31 -24.79 -21.65
N SER A 48 -19.22 -25.54 -21.75
CA SER A 48 -17.99 -25.32 -20.97
C SER A 48 -17.35 -23.97 -21.38
N SER A 49 -17.67 -22.89 -20.68
CA SER A 49 -16.98 -21.60 -20.82
C SER A 49 -15.70 -21.61 -19.98
N THR A 50 -14.57 -21.97 -20.59
CA THR A 50 -13.25 -21.83 -19.97
C THR A 50 -12.92 -20.35 -19.79
N VAL A 51 -12.74 -19.92 -18.53
CA VAL A 51 -12.40 -18.54 -18.18
C VAL A 51 -10.93 -18.29 -18.45
N ASP A 52 -10.64 -17.35 -19.35
CA ASP A 52 -9.28 -16.95 -19.74
C ASP A 52 -8.76 -15.78 -18.87
N GLN A 53 -7.43 -15.70 -18.70
CA GLN A 53 -6.75 -14.65 -17.94
C GLN A 53 -7.02 -13.25 -18.52
N SER A 54 -7.03 -13.13 -19.85
CA SER A 54 -7.28 -11.85 -20.53
C SER A 54 -8.71 -11.36 -20.32
N MET A 55 -9.66 -12.29 -20.25
CA MET A 55 -11.07 -12.03 -19.99
C MET A 55 -11.28 -11.52 -18.56
N LEU A 56 -10.66 -12.18 -17.56
CA LEU A 56 -10.73 -11.74 -16.16
C LEU A 56 -10.15 -10.35 -15.93
N SER A 57 -9.06 -10.02 -16.63
CA SER A 57 -8.44 -8.69 -16.58
C SER A 57 -9.35 -7.62 -17.18
N LYS A 58 -9.93 -7.88 -18.37
CA LYS A 58 -10.85 -6.94 -19.03
C LYS A 58 -12.14 -6.70 -18.24
N LEU A 59 -12.64 -7.74 -17.58
CA LEU A 59 -13.89 -7.70 -16.82
C LEU A 59 -13.87 -6.60 -15.74
N VAL A 60 -12.78 -6.51 -14.96
CA VAL A 60 -12.63 -5.49 -13.92
C VAL A 60 -12.20 -4.15 -14.51
N LYS A 61 -11.28 -4.15 -15.49
CA LYS A 61 -10.78 -2.93 -16.16
C LYS A 61 -11.89 -2.11 -16.80
N GLU A 62 -12.81 -2.77 -17.48
CA GLU A 62 -13.87 -2.11 -18.24
C GLU A 62 -15.22 -2.09 -17.50
N ARG A 63 -15.26 -2.56 -16.24
CA ARG A 63 -16.48 -2.65 -15.41
C ARG A 63 -17.65 -3.31 -16.14
N ARG A 64 -17.41 -4.46 -16.78
CA ARG A 64 -18.42 -5.16 -17.62
C ARG A 64 -19.41 -5.97 -16.78
N ASN A 65 -20.42 -5.32 -16.22
CA ASN A 65 -21.50 -5.98 -15.46
C ASN A 65 -22.23 -7.06 -16.27
N ASP A 66 -22.45 -6.83 -17.56
CA ASP A 66 -23.15 -7.77 -18.44
C ASP A 66 -22.39 -9.10 -18.59
N GLU A 67 -21.05 -9.06 -18.62
CA GLU A 67 -20.22 -10.26 -18.71
C GLU A 67 -20.17 -11.02 -17.39
N VAL A 68 -20.16 -10.30 -16.25
CA VAL A 68 -20.29 -10.92 -14.92
C VAL A 68 -21.61 -11.68 -14.83
N ALA A 69 -22.72 -11.08 -15.28
CA ALA A 69 -24.02 -11.74 -15.29
C ALA A 69 -24.04 -12.98 -16.20
N ARG A 70 -23.43 -12.90 -17.40
CA ARG A 70 -23.34 -14.03 -18.34
C ARG A 70 -22.55 -15.21 -17.79
N LEU A 71 -21.53 -14.96 -16.97
CA LEU A 71 -20.70 -15.99 -16.34
C LEU A 71 -21.33 -16.59 -15.07
N GLY A 72 -22.61 -16.29 -14.78
CA GLY A 72 -23.29 -16.77 -13.57
C GLY A 72 -22.95 -15.96 -12.32
N GLY A 73 -22.57 -14.69 -12.50
CA GLY A 73 -22.16 -13.80 -11.42
C GLY A 73 -20.82 -14.19 -10.80
N VAL A 74 -20.57 -13.66 -9.60
CA VAL A 74 -19.35 -13.97 -8.84
C VAL A 74 -19.26 -15.46 -8.50
N GLU A 75 -20.40 -16.13 -8.34
CA GLU A 75 -20.50 -17.55 -7.99
C GLU A 75 -20.09 -18.47 -9.16
N GLY A 76 -20.50 -18.14 -10.38
CA GLY A 76 -20.08 -18.87 -11.58
C GLY A 76 -18.60 -18.65 -11.93
N ILE A 77 -18.08 -17.44 -11.70
CA ILE A 77 -16.65 -17.14 -11.82
C ILE A 77 -15.83 -17.92 -10.77
N ALA A 78 -16.29 -17.96 -9.52
CA ALA A 78 -15.66 -18.75 -8.45
C ALA A 78 -15.58 -20.24 -8.80
N THR A 79 -16.69 -20.79 -9.31
CA THR A 79 -16.77 -22.19 -9.75
C THR A 79 -15.80 -22.47 -10.89
N SER A 80 -15.71 -21.55 -11.85
CA SER A 80 -14.77 -21.64 -12.98
C SER A 80 -13.31 -21.59 -12.54
N LEU A 81 -13.01 -20.82 -11.48
CA LEU A 81 -11.68 -20.71 -10.87
C LEU A 81 -11.37 -21.79 -9.83
N LYS A 82 -12.27 -22.77 -9.63
CA LYS A 82 -12.19 -23.80 -8.58
C LYS A 82 -11.91 -23.19 -7.20
N ALA A 83 -12.55 -22.06 -6.91
CA ALA A 83 -12.44 -21.36 -5.65
C ALA A 83 -13.77 -21.43 -4.90
N ASP A 84 -13.73 -21.75 -3.61
CA ASP A 84 -14.94 -21.75 -2.77
C ASP A 84 -15.17 -20.36 -2.18
N LEU A 85 -16.41 -19.89 -2.20
CA LEU A 85 -16.75 -18.54 -1.73
C LEU A 85 -16.60 -18.38 -0.20
N GLN A 86 -16.74 -19.46 0.56
CA GLN A 86 -16.64 -19.45 2.01
C GLN A 86 -15.29 -19.97 2.50
N GLN A 87 -14.74 -21.00 1.83
CA GLN A 87 -13.49 -21.64 2.21
C GLN A 87 -12.25 -21.06 1.51
N GLY A 88 -12.45 -20.27 0.45
CA GLY A 88 -11.37 -19.77 -0.38
C GLY A 88 -10.71 -20.89 -1.19
N ILE A 89 -9.42 -20.75 -1.48
CA ILE A 89 -8.64 -21.76 -2.21
C ILE A 89 -8.03 -22.79 -1.26
N GLY A 90 -7.65 -23.96 -1.82
CA GLY A 90 -7.01 -25.06 -1.11
C GLY A 90 -5.63 -24.70 -0.50
N GLY A 91 -4.98 -23.66 -1.01
CA GLY A 91 -3.74 -23.13 -0.43
C GLY A 91 -2.53 -24.10 -0.47
N ASP A 92 -2.67 -25.26 -1.11
CA ASP A 92 -1.59 -26.21 -1.34
C ASP A 92 -0.52 -25.59 -2.25
N VAL A 93 0.74 -25.97 -2.02
CA VAL A 93 1.88 -25.43 -2.78
C VAL A 93 1.74 -25.71 -4.28
N GLU A 94 1.14 -26.85 -4.64
CA GLU A 94 0.87 -27.23 -6.03
C GLU A 94 -0.22 -26.36 -6.67
N ASP A 95 -1.33 -26.09 -5.97
CA ASP A 95 -2.41 -25.21 -6.45
C ASP A 95 -1.90 -23.77 -6.64
N ILE A 96 -1.17 -23.24 -5.65
CA ILE A 96 -0.57 -21.90 -5.75
C ILE A 96 0.42 -21.84 -6.92
N SER A 97 1.27 -22.86 -7.10
CA SER A 97 2.24 -22.90 -8.21
C SER A 97 1.54 -22.96 -9.57
N TRP A 98 0.47 -23.75 -9.68
CA TRP A 98 -0.34 -23.83 -10.89
C TRP A 98 -1.01 -22.50 -11.21
N ARG A 99 -1.70 -21.86 -10.24
CA ARG A 99 -2.33 -20.54 -10.40
C ARG A 99 -1.31 -19.47 -10.79
N THR A 100 -0.12 -19.52 -10.20
CA THR A 100 0.96 -18.58 -10.51
C THR A 100 1.46 -18.74 -11.96
N LYS A 101 1.52 -19.97 -12.47
CA LYS A 101 1.88 -20.23 -13.86
C LYS A 101 0.77 -19.85 -14.84
N ALA A 102 -0.49 -20.08 -14.49
CA ALA A 102 -1.65 -19.80 -15.33
C ALA A 102 -2.00 -18.31 -15.39
N PHE A 103 -1.97 -17.60 -14.25
CA PHE A 103 -2.47 -16.23 -14.12
C PHE A 103 -1.39 -15.18 -13.75
N GLY A 104 -0.16 -15.62 -13.49
CA GLY A 104 0.96 -14.77 -13.11
C GLY A 104 1.10 -14.54 -11.60
N THR A 105 2.14 -13.78 -11.23
CA THR A 105 2.45 -13.40 -9.84
C THR A 105 1.89 -12.02 -9.49
N ASN A 106 1.50 -11.78 -8.24
CA ASN A 106 1.17 -10.43 -7.75
C ASN A 106 2.41 -9.55 -7.52
N SER A 107 3.23 -9.38 -8.56
CA SER A 107 4.45 -8.57 -8.52
C SER A 107 4.54 -7.67 -9.74
N TYR A 108 5.03 -6.45 -9.52
CA TYR A 108 5.27 -5.48 -10.58
C TYR A 108 6.64 -5.73 -11.23
N ALA A 109 6.72 -5.55 -12.55
CA ALA A 109 7.96 -5.69 -13.29
C ALA A 109 8.99 -4.68 -12.76
N LYS A 110 9.98 -5.16 -12.01
CA LYS A 110 11.12 -4.35 -11.60
C LYS A 110 12.11 -4.28 -12.76
N PRO A 111 12.72 -3.13 -13.05
CA PRO A 111 13.78 -3.07 -14.05
C PRO A 111 14.90 -4.06 -13.68
N PRO A 112 15.55 -4.69 -14.67
CA PRO A 112 16.60 -5.66 -14.41
C PRO A 112 17.71 -5.03 -13.56
N LYS A 113 18.25 -5.80 -12.61
CA LYS A 113 19.30 -5.31 -11.72
C LYS A 113 20.53 -4.94 -12.53
N LYS A 114 20.87 -3.65 -12.55
CA LYS A 114 22.11 -3.17 -13.14
C LYS A 114 23.31 -3.76 -12.40
N GLY A 115 24.19 -4.45 -13.15
CA GLY A 115 25.47 -4.94 -12.65
C GLY A 115 26.51 -3.82 -12.56
N LEU A 116 27.65 -4.09 -11.91
CA LEU A 116 28.78 -3.15 -11.81
C LEU A 116 29.25 -2.65 -13.19
N PHE A 117 29.35 -3.54 -14.17
CA PHE A 117 29.77 -3.21 -15.53
C PHE A 117 28.83 -2.24 -16.24
N SER A 118 27.52 -2.34 -15.99
CA SER A 118 26.53 -1.39 -16.54
C SER A 118 26.84 0.04 -16.08
N PHE A 119 27.17 0.20 -14.79
CA PHE A 119 27.51 1.52 -14.23
C PHE A 119 28.84 2.06 -14.77
N VAL A 120 29.84 1.20 -14.99
CA VAL A 120 31.12 1.60 -15.60
C VAL A 120 30.89 2.05 -17.05
N TRP A 121 30.10 1.30 -17.82
CA TRP A 121 29.80 1.62 -19.21
C TRP A 121 29.00 2.92 -19.36
N GLU A 122 28.00 3.13 -18.50
CA GLU A 122 27.24 4.38 -18.43
C GLU A 122 28.13 5.59 -18.12
N GLU A 123 29.14 5.43 -17.25
CA GLU A 123 30.09 6.51 -16.92
C GLU A 123 31.08 6.82 -18.05
N LEU A 124 31.49 5.80 -18.82
CA LEU A 124 32.42 5.96 -19.94
C LEU A 124 31.77 6.66 -21.15
N ILE A 125 30.46 6.54 -21.31
CA ILE A 125 29.69 7.18 -22.39
C ILE A 125 29.36 8.65 -22.09
N ASP A 126 29.60 9.12 -20.85
CA ASP A 126 29.40 10.53 -20.52
C ASP A 126 30.24 11.44 -21.45
N PRO A 127 29.65 12.45 -22.10
CA PRO A 127 30.33 13.25 -23.12
C PRO A 127 31.58 13.95 -22.59
N THR A 128 31.64 14.29 -21.30
CA THR A 128 32.83 14.94 -20.72
C THR A 128 34.00 13.97 -20.56
N ILE A 129 33.72 12.76 -20.09
CA ILE A 129 34.72 11.68 -19.95
C ILE A 129 35.16 11.18 -21.34
N LEU A 130 34.23 11.09 -22.30
CA LEU A 130 34.53 10.68 -23.67
C LEU A 130 35.50 11.65 -24.35
N ILE A 131 35.27 12.97 -24.24
CA ILE A 131 36.19 14.00 -24.77
C ILE A 131 37.57 13.87 -24.10
N LEU A 132 37.62 13.65 -22.78
CA LEU A 132 38.87 13.53 -22.04
C LEU A 132 39.65 12.26 -22.44
N LEU A 133 38.96 11.15 -22.72
CA LEU A 133 39.55 9.91 -23.25
C LEU A 133 40.12 10.13 -24.66
N VAL A 134 39.41 10.86 -25.52
CA VAL A 134 39.89 11.23 -26.85
C VAL A 134 41.14 12.11 -26.75
N CYS A 135 41.15 13.12 -25.87
CA CYS A 135 42.34 13.94 -25.60
C CYS A 135 43.51 13.10 -25.08
N ALA A 136 43.27 12.19 -24.13
CA ALA A 136 44.29 11.30 -23.58
C ALA A 136 44.90 10.40 -24.67
N ALA A 137 44.07 9.84 -25.56
CA ALA A 137 44.51 9.01 -26.67
C ALA A 137 45.35 9.80 -27.68
N MET A 138 44.94 11.02 -28.03
CA MET A 138 45.71 11.90 -28.91
C MET A 138 47.07 12.27 -28.28
N LEU A 139 47.08 12.72 -27.02
CA LEU A 139 48.31 13.09 -26.31
C LEU A 139 49.26 11.90 -26.15
N LEU A 140 48.73 10.69 -25.91
CA LEU A 140 49.54 9.48 -25.82
C LEU A 140 50.15 9.11 -27.18
N GLY A 141 49.36 9.16 -28.26
CA GLY A 141 49.84 8.84 -29.61
C GLY A 141 50.91 9.82 -30.11
N PHE A 142 50.70 11.11 -29.88
CA PHE A 142 51.65 12.14 -30.26
C PHE A 142 52.88 12.21 -29.35
N GLY A 143 52.69 12.06 -28.03
CA GLY A 143 53.78 12.07 -27.07
C GLY A 143 54.78 10.94 -27.32
N ILE A 144 54.30 9.72 -27.60
CA ILE A 144 55.17 8.57 -27.95
C ILE A 144 55.95 8.82 -29.24
N LYS A 145 55.34 9.51 -30.22
CA LYS A 145 55.99 9.82 -31.50
C LYS A 145 57.08 10.89 -31.36
N GLU A 146 56.89 11.87 -30.49
CA GLU A 146 57.79 13.02 -30.34
C GLU A 146 58.93 12.77 -29.32
N TYR A 147 58.62 12.16 -28.18
CA TYR A 147 59.56 11.95 -27.06
C TYR A 147 59.99 10.49 -26.88
N GLY A 148 59.58 9.61 -27.80
CA GLY A 148 59.82 8.16 -27.72
C GLY A 148 58.98 7.45 -26.66
N THR A 149 59.06 6.12 -26.62
CA THR A 149 58.25 5.28 -25.70
C THR A 149 58.60 5.46 -24.23
N GLU A 150 59.82 5.92 -23.90
CA GLU A 150 60.27 6.04 -22.50
C GLU A 150 59.67 7.26 -21.78
N LYS A 151 59.47 8.38 -22.48
CA LYS A 151 59.00 9.65 -21.88
C LYS A 151 57.68 10.16 -22.47
N GLY A 152 57.34 9.78 -23.69
CA GLY A 152 56.15 10.25 -24.38
C GLY A 152 54.82 9.74 -23.84
N TRP A 153 54.83 8.70 -23.01
CA TRP A 153 53.61 8.10 -22.47
C TRP A 153 53.07 8.84 -21.22
N TYR A 154 53.89 9.65 -20.54
CA TYR A 154 53.53 10.22 -19.24
C TYR A 154 52.32 11.16 -19.31
N ASP A 155 52.25 12.04 -20.31
CA ASP A 155 51.18 13.06 -20.41
C ASP A 155 49.81 12.42 -20.66
N GLY A 156 49.69 11.60 -21.72
CA GLY A 156 48.44 10.90 -22.02
C GLY A 156 48.11 9.78 -21.01
N GLY A 157 49.14 9.08 -20.52
CA GLY A 157 49.00 7.99 -19.55
C GLY A 157 48.50 8.47 -18.19
N SER A 158 48.97 9.63 -17.71
CA SER A 158 48.51 10.22 -16.43
C SER A 158 47.02 10.56 -16.47
N ILE A 159 46.55 11.12 -17.60
CA ILE A 159 45.13 11.44 -17.80
C ILE A 159 44.29 10.16 -17.84
N LEU A 160 44.75 9.12 -18.53
CA LEU A 160 44.06 7.84 -18.62
C LEU A 160 43.93 7.16 -17.24
N VAL A 161 45.00 7.17 -16.43
CA VAL A 161 44.97 6.65 -15.05
C VAL A 161 44.02 7.48 -14.18
N ALA A 162 44.01 8.80 -14.29
CA ALA A 162 43.10 9.66 -13.56
C ALA A 162 41.63 9.36 -13.90
N VAL A 163 41.29 9.23 -15.20
CA VAL A 163 39.95 8.85 -15.65
C VAL A 163 39.56 7.49 -15.11
N PHE A 164 40.47 6.51 -15.18
CA PHE A 164 40.21 5.16 -14.66
C PHE A 164 39.86 5.17 -13.17
N VAL A 165 40.59 5.94 -12.36
CA VAL A 165 40.31 6.09 -10.92
C VAL A 165 38.96 6.77 -10.69
N VAL A 166 38.68 7.87 -11.39
CA VAL A 166 37.42 8.62 -11.25
C VAL A 166 36.22 7.75 -11.64
N VAL A 167 36.26 7.09 -12.79
CA VAL A 167 35.20 6.19 -13.27
C VAL A 167 35.00 5.02 -12.31
N SER A 168 36.09 4.41 -11.81
CA SER A 168 36.02 3.29 -10.87
C SER A 168 35.37 3.70 -9.54
N VAL A 169 35.76 4.85 -8.98
CA VAL A 169 35.19 5.38 -7.73
C VAL A 169 33.71 5.75 -7.93
N SER A 170 33.37 6.43 -9.03
CA SER A 170 32.00 6.81 -9.38
C SER A 170 31.11 5.57 -9.53
N ALA A 171 31.52 4.59 -10.34
CA ALA A 171 30.78 3.36 -10.57
C ALA A 171 30.63 2.52 -9.30
N ALA A 172 31.68 2.40 -8.48
CA ALA A 172 31.61 1.70 -7.19
C ALA A 172 30.62 2.38 -6.23
N SER A 173 30.59 3.71 -6.21
CA SER A 173 29.65 4.47 -5.39
C SER A 173 28.20 4.29 -5.86
N LYS A 174 27.94 4.44 -7.16
CA LYS A 174 26.61 4.21 -7.77
C LYS A 174 26.11 2.78 -7.56
N PHE A 175 26.99 1.78 -7.63
CA PHE A 175 26.62 0.39 -7.34
C PHE A 175 26.28 0.17 -5.86
N ARG A 176 27.08 0.71 -4.94
CA ARG A 176 26.79 0.66 -3.49
C ARG A 176 25.43 1.31 -3.19
N GLN A 177 25.14 2.44 -3.83
CA GLN A 177 23.86 3.15 -3.73
C GLN A 177 22.68 2.28 -4.21
N ASN A 178 22.75 1.75 -5.43
CA ASN A 178 21.67 0.92 -5.99
C ASN A 178 21.39 -0.33 -5.11
N LYS A 179 22.44 -0.92 -4.53
CA LYS A 179 22.31 -2.05 -3.60
C LYS A 179 21.64 -1.67 -2.28
N GLN A 180 21.84 -0.46 -1.78
CA GLN A 180 21.16 0.02 -0.56
C GLN A 180 19.67 0.27 -0.83
N LEU A 181 19.32 0.86 -1.98
CA LEU A 181 17.93 1.05 -2.39
C LEU A 181 17.21 -0.28 -2.61
N ASP A 182 17.85 -1.27 -3.24
CA ASP A 182 17.28 -2.62 -3.41
C ASP A 182 17.03 -3.33 -2.06
N LYS A 183 17.87 -3.07 -1.04
CA LYS A 183 17.62 -3.61 0.31
C LYS A 183 16.41 -2.95 0.98
N LEU A 184 16.29 -1.64 0.87
CA LEU A 184 15.15 -0.91 1.44
C LEU A 184 13.83 -1.30 0.76
N SER A 185 13.84 -1.45 -0.57
CA SER A 185 12.67 -1.89 -1.33
C SER A 185 12.25 -3.34 -1.04
N LYS A 186 13.16 -4.19 -0.54
CA LYS A 186 12.82 -5.54 -0.07
C LYS A 186 12.13 -5.52 1.29
N ILE A 187 12.51 -4.60 2.18
CA ILE A 187 11.92 -4.47 3.51
C ILE A 187 10.50 -3.90 3.41
N SER A 188 10.24 -2.97 2.48
CA SER A 188 8.89 -2.43 2.24
C SER A 188 7.88 -3.46 1.69
N ASN A 189 8.34 -4.65 1.27
CA ASN A 189 7.49 -5.66 0.63
C ASN A 189 6.75 -6.58 1.62
N ASN A 190 6.87 -6.36 2.94
CA ASN A 190 6.29 -7.21 3.97
C ASN A 190 4.89 -6.72 4.44
N ILE A 191 4.06 -6.25 3.50
CA ILE A 191 2.67 -5.92 3.81
C ILE A 191 1.89 -7.23 3.97
N LEU A 192 1.24 -7.40 5.11
CA LEU A 192 0.39 -8.55 5.40
C LEU A 192 -1.06 -8.24 5.02
N VAL A 193 -1.70 -9.17 4.33
CA VAL A 193 -3.09 -9.10 3.87
C VAL A 193 -3.86 -10.28 4.44
N LYS A 194 -5.07 -10.02 4.93
CA LYS A 194 -5.98 -11.04 5.46
C LYS A 194 -6.67 -11.75 4.30
N VAL A 195 -6.51 -13.06 4.21
CA VAL A 195 -7.17 -13.91 3.22
C VAL A 195 -7.81 -15.12 3.86
N VAL A 196 -8.77 -15.73 3.16
CA VAL A 196 -9.35 -17.03 3.52
C VAL A 196 -8.77 -18.09 2.58
N ARG A 197 -8.10 -19.10 3.15
CA ARG A 197 -7.70 -20.34 2.45
C ARG A 197 -8.01 -21.52 3.37
N ASN A 198 -8.47 -22.65 2.81
CA ASN A 198 -8.92 -23.82 3.59
C ASN A 198 -9.93 -23.51 4.71
N GLY A 199 -10.83 -22.56 4.48
CA GLY A 199 -11.82 -22.14 5.48
C GLY A 199 -11.25 -21.38 6.68
N SER A 200 -9.94 -21.13 6.71
CA SER A 200 -9.27 -20.40 7.78
C SER A 200 -8.80 -19.03 7.32
N ARG A 201 -8.98 -18.02 8.18
CA ARG A 201 -8.45 -16.67 7.96
C ARG A 201 -6.97 -16.65 8.32
N GLN A 202 -6.12 -16.27 7.38
CA GLN A 202 -4.68 -16.18 7.59
C GLN A 202 -4.10 -14.89 6.99
N ASN A 203 -3.00 -14.43 7.57
CA ASN A 203 -2.27 -13.27 7.08
C ASN A 203 -1.14 -13.75 6.15
N ILE A 204 -1.25 -13.43 4.86
CA ILE A 204 -0.21 -13.72 3.86
C ILE A 204 0.44 -12.43 3.39
N ARG A 205 1.58 -12.52 2.71
CA ARG A 205 2.20 -11.33 2.11
C ARG A 205 1.42 -10.91 0.88
N ILE A 206 1.38 -9.62 0.59
CA ILE A 206 0.70 -9.06 -0.59
C ILE A 206 1.17 -9.71 -1.91
N PHE A 207 2.45 -10.08 -2.01
CA PHE A 207 3.03 -10.73 -3.20
C PHE A 207 2.66 -12.21 -3.36
N ASP A 208 2.16 -12.85 -2.31
CA ASP A 208 1.77 -14.27 -2.30
C ASP A 208 0.28 -14.47 -2.64
N ILE A 209 -0.42 -13.38 -2.97
CA ILE A 209 -1.82 -13.38 -3.42
C ILE A 209 -1.90 -13.92 -4.85
N VAL A 210 -2.87 -14.78 -5.11
CA VAL A 210 -3.14 -15.40 -6.41
C VAL A 210 -4.59 -15.23 -6.82
N VAL A 211 -4.88 -15.41 -8.11
CA VAL A 211 -6.24 -15.38 -8.65
C VAL A 211 -7.10 -16.47 -7.99
N GLY A 212 -8.29 -16.09 -7.56
CA GLY A 212 -9.23 -16.93 -6.80
C GLY A 212 -9.11 -16.82 -5.28
N ASP A 213 -8.09 -16.14 -4.74
CA ASP A 213 -8.04 -15.85 -3.31
C ASP A 213 -9.24 -15.02 -2.86
N VAL A 214 -9.75 -15.32 -1.67
CA VAL A 214 -10.78 -14.51 -1.00
C VAL A 214 -10.10 -13.60 0.02
N VAL A 215 -10.05 -12.31 -0.29
CA VAL A 215 -9.42 -11.27 0.52
C VAL A 215 -10.46 -10.64 1.43
N CYS A 216 -10.13 -10.47 2.72
CA CYS A 216 -10.97 -9.77 3.68
C CYS A 216 -10.48 -8.32 3.81
N LEU A 217 -11.32 -7.38 3.37
CA LEU A 217 -11.07 -5.94 3.42
C LEU A 217 -11.82 -5.30 4.59
N SER A 218 -11.15 -4.41 5.30
CA SER A 218 -11.71 -3.57 6.36
C SER A 218 -11.33 -2.11 6.15
N ILE A 219 -11.99 -1.20 6.85
CA ILE A 219 -11.70 0.24 6.84
C ILE A 219 -10.19 0.50 7.02
N GLY A 220 -9.60 1.27 6.09
CA GLY A 220 -8.19 1.63 6.05
C GLY A 220 -7.27 0.62 5.34
N ASP A 221 -7.79 -0.54 4.91
CA ASP A 221 -7.01 -1.49 4.12
C ASP A 221 -6.87 -1.00 2.66
N GLN A 222 -5.71 -1.27 2.07
CA GLN A 222 -5.47 -1.05 0.65
C GLN A 222 -5.87 -2.31 -0.13
N VAL A 223 -6.63 -2.14 -1.21
CA VAL A 223 -7.02 -3.24 -2.09
C VAL A 223 -5.77 -3.81 -2.79
N PRO A 224 -5.42 -5.10 -2.56
CA PRO A 224 -4.10 -5.62 -2.91
C PRO A 224 -3.94 -6.10 -4.36
N ALA A 225 -5.05 -6.33 -5.04
CA ALA A 225 -5.16 -6.86 -6.40
C ALA A 225 -6.56 -6.52 -6.95
N ASP A 226 -6.77 -6.63 -8.26
CA ASP A 226 -8.09 -6.40 -8.84
C ASP A 226 -9.02 -7.58 -8.51
N GLY A 227 -10.28 -7.27 -8.24
CA GLY A 227 -11.21 -8.28 -7.79
C GLY A 227 -12.68 -7.89 -7.90
N LEU A 228 -13.51 -8.85 -7.49
CA LEU A 228 -14.96 -8.71 -7.44
C LEU A 228 -15.45 -8.77 -6.00
N PHE A 229 -16.40 -7.90 -5.68
CA PHE A 229 -17.12 -7.88 -4.42
C PHE A 229 -17.96 -9.16 -4.27
N MET A 230 -17.86 -9.82 -3.12
CA MET A 230 -18.64 -11.02 -2.81
C MET A 230 -19.71 -10.74 -1.78
N GLU A 231 -19.27 -10.45 -0.55
CA GLU A 231 -20.11 -10.27 0.63
C GLU A 231 -19.54 -9.11 1.42
N GLY A 232 -20.36 -8.22 1.93
CA GLY A 232 -19.90 -7.06 2.65
C GLY A 232 -21.04 -6.14 3.01
N HIS A 233 -20.72 -5.06 3.71
CA HIS A 233 -21.72 -4.08 4.12
C HIS A 233 -21.17 -2.67 3.94
N SER A 234 -21.95 -1.85 3.21
CA SER A 234 -21.68 -0.43 2.93
C SER A 234 -20.21 -0.15 2.63
N LEU A 235 -19.65 -0.88 1.66
CA LEU A 235 -18.25 -0.73 1.28
C LEU A 235 -18.10 0.55 0.45
N LEU A 236 -17.40 1.53 1.02
CA LEU A 236 -17.02 2.76 0.34
C LEU A 236 -15.52 2.71 0.06
N VAL A 237 -15.15 2.90 -1.21
CA VAL A 237 -13.77 2.85 -1.66
C VAL A 237 -13.35 4.21 -2.21
N ASP A 238 -12.18 4.68 -1.80
CA ASP A 238 -11.54 5.88 -2.31
C ASP A 238 -10.68 5.52 -3.55
N GLU A 239 -11.15 5.93 -4.72
CA GLU A 239 -10.47 5.71 -6.00
C GLU A 239 -9.54 6.87 -6.40
N SER A 240 -9.36 7.88 -5.53
CA SER A 240 -8.54 9.06 -5.81
C SER A 240 -7.07 8.74 -6.13
N SER A 241 -6.56 7.65 -5.57
CA SER A 241 -5.20 7.17 -5.85
C SER A 241 -5.01 6.75 -7.31
N MET A 242 -6.09 6.33 -7.99
CA MET A 242 -6.07 5.94 -9.40
C MET A 242 -6.46 7.08 -10.34
N THR A 243 -7.52 7.82 -10.02
CA THR A 243 -8.09 8.84 -10.93
C THR A 243 -7.47 10.22 -10.75
N GLY A 244 -6.82 10.48 -9.60
CA GLY A 244 -6.29 11.79 -9.23
C GLY A 244 -7.38 12.80 -8.84
N VAL A 245 -8.65 12.39 -8.82
CA VAL A 245 -9.80 13.19 -8.41
C VAL A 245 -10.40 12.54 -7.16
N ASN A 246 -10.84 13.34 -6.20
CA ASN A 246 -11.42 12.82 -4.97
C ASN A 246 -12.78 12.17 -5.31
N ASP A 247 -12.80 10.85 -5.43
CA ASP A 247 -13.94 10.07 -5.90
C ASP A 247 -14.17 8.88 -4.97
N PHE A 248 -15.26 8.95 -4.20
CA PHE A 248 -15.69 7.90 -3.30
C PHE A 248 -16.76 7.08 -4.01
N VAL A 249 -16.47 5.80 -4.21
CA VAL A 249 -17.33 4.89 -4.95
C VAL A 249 -17.89 3.84 -4.01
N GLU A 250 -19.22 3.74 -3.97
CA GLU A 250 -19.89 2.65 -3.26
C GLU A 250 -19.80 1.37 -4.11
N VAL A 251 -19.41 0.28 -3.45
CA VAL A 251 -19.22 -1.03 -4.05
C VAL A 251 -20.26 -1.98 -3.49
N ASP A 252 -21.04 -2.58 -4.38
CA ASP A 252 -22.14 -3.48 -4.04
C ASP A 252 -22.20 -4.67 -5.02
N LYS A 253 -23.00 -5.69 -4.69
CA LYS A 253 -23.11 -6.90 -5.52
C LYS A 253 -23.84 -6.63 -6.85
N ASN A 254 -24.71 -5.63 -6.91
CA ASN A 254 -25.69 -5.49 -7.99
C ASN A 254 -25.37 -4.36 -8.99
N GLN A 255 -24.84 -3.23 -8.53
CA GLN A 255 -24.58 -2.07 -9.39
C GLN A 255 -23.10 -1.99 -9.78
N ASN A 256 -22.20 -2.18 -8.84
CA ASN A 256 -20.76 -1.98 -9.00
C ASN A 256 -19.95 -2.98 -8.14
N PRO A 257 -19.79 -4.23 -8.59
CA PRO A 257 -19.05 -5.25 -7.86
C PRO A 257 -17.53 -5.16 -8.07
N PHE A 258 -17.00 -4.09 -8.64
CA PHE A 258 -15.59 -4.01 -9.06
C PHE A 258 -14.71 -3.35 -8.00
N LEU A 259 -13.58 -4.01 -7.70
CA LEU A 259 -12.57 -3.51 -6.77
C LEU A 259 -11.23 -3.38 -7.49
N LEU A 260 -10.68 -2.18 -7.50
CA LEU A 260 -9.44 -1.86 -8.20
C LEU A 260 -8.24 -1.90 -7.25
N SER A 261 -7.16 -2.53 -7.67
CA SER A 261 -5.89 -2.57 -6.96
C SER A 261 -5.38 -1.17 -6.67
N GLY A 262 -4.84 -0.95 -5.47
CA GLY A 262 -4.24 0.32 -5.07
C GLY A 262 -5.20 1.33 -4.45
N THR A 263 -6.52 1.15 -4.62
CA THR A 263 -7.57 1.92 -3.95
C THR A 263 -7.63 1.63 -2.45
N MET A 264 -8.23 2.53 -1.67
CA MET A 264 -8.28 2.43 -0.21
C MET A 264 -9.72 2.29 0.28
N VAL A 265 -9.97 1.41 1.25
CA VAL A 265 -11.29 1.28 1.86
C VAL A 265 -11.53 2.45 2.82
N ALA A 266 -12.47 3.31 2.46
CA ALA A 266 -12.86 4.49 3.24
C ALA A 266 -13.86 4.13 4.35
N ASP A 267 -14.84 3.26 4.05
CA ASP A 267 -15.83 2.79 5.02
C ASP A 267 -16.32 1.37 4.69
N GLY A 268 -16.87 0.68 5.68
CA GLY A 268 -17.44 -0.65 5.56
C GLY A 268 -16.42 -1.80 5.60
N TYR A 269 -16.89 -2.98 5.24
CA TYR A 269 -16.06 -4.18 5.14
C TYR A 269 -16.59 -5.08 4.02
N ALA A 270 -15.70 -5.87 3.42
CA ALA A 270 -16.07 -6.79 2.36
C ALA A 270 -15.11 -7.97 2.24
N LYS A 271 -15.63 -9.07 1.71
CA LYS A 271 -14.87 -10.13 1.08
C LYS A 271 -14.80 -9.84 -0.41
N MET A 272 -13.60 -9.93 -0.95
CA MET A 272 -13.31 -9.73 -2.36
C MET A 272 -12.69 -11.01 -2.93
N MET A 273 -13.14 -11.42 -4.11
CA MET A 273 -12.47 -12.45 -4.89
C MET A 273 -11.44 -11.83 -5.81
N VAL A 274 -10.20 -12.30 -5.77
CA VAL A 274 -9.14 -11.82 -6.67
C VAL A 274 -9.35 -12.37 -8.07
N THR A 275 -9.43 -11.48 -9.08
CA THR A 275 -9.59 -11.86 -10.48
C THR A 275 -8.30 -11.65 -11.28
N SER A 276 -7.52 -10.61 -10.96
CA SER A 276 -6.27 -10.29 -11.65
C SER A 276 -5.20 -9.84 -10.68
N VAL A 277 -3.95 -10.20 -10.95
CA VAL A 277 -2.80 -9.92 -10.07
C VAL A 277 -1.63 -9.28 -10.83
N GLY A 278 -0.80 -8.50 -10.13
CA GLY A 278 0.46 -7.96 -10.64
C GLY A 278 0.29 -7.06 -11.86
N MET A 279 1.00 -7.36 -12.95
CA MET A 279 0.95 -6.57 -14.19
C MET A 279 -0.40 -6.64 -14.92
N ASN A 280 -1.26 -7.59 -14.56
CA ASN A 280 -2.57 -7.75 -15.19
C ASN A 280 -3.66 -6.87 -14.56
N THR A 281 -3.36 -6.19 -13.46
CA THR A 281 -4.29 -5.24 -12.83
C THR A 281 -4.29 -3.88 -13.54
N THR A 282 -5.34 -3.08 -13.36
CA THR A 282 -5.39 -1.67 -13.78
C THR A 282 -4.18 -0.90 -13.24
N TRP A 283 -3.91 -1.07 -11.94
CA TRP A 283 -2.79 -0.43 -11.26
C TRP A 283 -1.45 -0.90 -11.78
N GLY A 284 -1.28 -2.20 -12.06
CA GLY A 284 -0.04 -2.76 -12.60
C GLY A 284 0.28 -2.23 -13.98
N GLU A 285 -0.73 -2.10 -14.85
CA GLU A 285 -0.59 -1.51 -16.18
C GLU A 285 -0.26 -0.01 -16.09
N MET A 286 -0.98 0.75 -15.26
CA MET A 286 -0.68 2.16 -14.99
C MET A 286 0.73 2.35 -14.43
N MET A 287 1.13 1.52 -13.46
CA MET A 287 2.48 1.57 -12.92
C MET A 287 3.52 1.16 -13.97
N SER A 288 3.20 0.29 -14.92
CA SER A 288 4.15 -0.06 -15.99
C SER A 288 4.40 1.10 -16.96
N SER A 289 3.36 1.88 -17.29
CA SER A 289 3.48 3.06 -18.15
C SER A 289 4.15 4.21 -17.40
N VAL A 290 3.81 4.43 -16.13
CA VAL A 290 4.43 5.48 -15.30
C VAL A 290 5.87 5.13 -14.91
N HIS A 291 6.21 3.86 -14.65
CA HIS A 291 7.57 3.43 -14.30
C HIS A 291 8.51 3.33 -15.52
N SER A 292 7.98 3.48 -16.74
CA SER A 292 8.79 3.78 -17.92
C SER A 292 9.37 5.20 -17.87
N GLU A 293 8.77 6.08 -17.06
CA GLU A 293 9.37 7.35 -16.65
C GLU A 293 10.15 7.17 -15.34
N SER A 294 11.39 7.63 -15.38
CA SER A 294 12.40 7.59 -14.32
C SER A 294 11.88 7.84 -12.90
N ILE A 295 12.57 7.25 -11.91
CA ILE A 295 12.52 7.62 -10.48
C ILE A 295 12.23 9.12 -10.35
N GLU A 296 11.03 9.44 -9.88
CA GLU A 296 10.52 10.80 -9.72
C GLU A 296 11.59 11.65 -9.01
N GLN A 297 12.11 12.68 -9.69
CA GLN A 297 13.21 13.50 -9.15
C GLN A 297 12.74 14.20 -7.88
N THR A 298 13.57 14.18 -6.83
CA THR A 298 13.21 14.88 -5.59
C THR A 298 13.27 16.40 -5.79
N PRO A 299 12.47 17.19 -5.05
CA PRO A 299 12.48 18.66 -5.21
C PRO A 299 13.89 19.28 -5.05
N LEU A 300 14.71 18.74 -4.14
CA LEU A 300 16.10 19.14 -3.91
C LEU A 300 16.98 18.75 -5.09
N GLN A 301 16.81 17.56 -5.65
CA GLN A 301 17.51 17.17 -6.87
C GLN A 301 17.20 18.11 -8.03
N ALA A 302 15.94 18.54 -8.20
CA ALA A 302 15.56 19.50 -9.22
C ALA A 302 16.23 20.88 -9.01
N ARG A 303 16.28 21.37 -7.77
CA ARG A 303 16.97 22.63 -7.43
C ARG A 303 18.48 22.53 -7.61
N LEU A 304 19.09 21.42 -7.20
CA LEU A 304 20.52 21.19 -7.38
C LEU A 304 20.89 21.05 -8.85
N LYS A 305 20.03 20.41 -9.66
CA LYS A 305 20.23 20.37 -11.12
C LYS A 305 20.30 21.76 -11.72
N LYS A 306 19.45 22.70 -11.29
CA LYS A 306 19.54 24.12 -11.71
C LYS A 306 20.89 24.74 -11.33
N LEU A 307 21.38 24.48 -10.10
CA LEU A 307 22.69 24.96 -9.65
C LEU A 307 23.86 24.33 -10.43
N THR A 308 23.80 23.03 -10.73
CA THR A 308 24.77 22.31 -11.56
C THR A 308 24.81 22.88 -12.98
N LEU A 309 23.65 23.24 -13.55
CA LEU A 309 23.59 23.88 -14.86
C LEU A 309 24.19 25.29 -14.85
N LEU A 310 23.91 26.10 -13.82
CA LEU A 310 24.50 27.42 -13.68
C LEU A 310 26.02 27.36 -13.55
N THR A 311 26.54 26.51 -12.65
CA THR A 311 27.98 26.30 -12.46
C THR A 311 28.66 25.74 -13.71
N GLY A 312 28.00 24.81 -14.42
CA GLY A 312 28.47 24.31 -15.71
C GLY A 312 28.54 25.40 -16.79
N MET A 313 27.55 26.29 -16.85
CA MET A 313 27.55 27.42 -17.79
C MET A 313 28.69 28.41 -17.49
N PHE A 314 28.91 28.76 -16.22
CA PHE A 314 30.07 29.57 -15.82
C PHE A 314 31.39 28.89 -16.16
N GLY A 315 31.51 27.57 -15.88
CA GLY A 315 32.67 26.77 -16.23
C GLY A 315 32.96 26.75 -17.73
N LEU A 316 31.92 26.65 -18.56
CA LEU A 316 32.03 26.69 -20.01
C LEU A 316 32.49 28.07 -20.50
N VAL A 317 31.91 29.16 -19.99
CA VAL A 317 32.31 30.53 -20.37
C VAL A 317 33.77 30.78 -20.03
N VAL A 318 34.20 30.42 -18.81
CA VAL A 318 35.60 30.57 -18.38
C VAL A 318 36.52 29.67 -19.20
N GLY A 319 36.14 28.42 -19.44
CA GLY A 319 36.89 27.47 -20.28
C GLY A 319 37.08 27.99 -21.71
N CYS A 320 36.03 28.53 -22.33
CA CYS A 320 36.11 29.15 -23.66
C CYS A 320 36.98 30.41 -23.69
N LEU A 321 36.91 31.26 -22.65
CA LEU A 321 37.77 32.44 -22.55
C LEU A 321 39.25 32.06 -22.40
N VAL A 322 39.56 31.07 -21.56
CA VAL A 322 40.93 30.56 -21.40
C VAL A 322 41.42 29.91 -22.69
N LEU A 323 40.58 29.10 -23.36
CA LEU A 323 40.90 28.50 -24.65
C LEU A 323 41.23 29.59 -25.70
N ALA A 324 40.39 30.62 -25.82
CA ALA A 324 40.62 31.72 -26.74
C ALA A 324 41.91 32.48 -26.40
N ALA A 325 42.16 32.77 -25.12
CA ALA A 325 43.36 33.45 -24.67
C ALA A 325 44.63 32.62 -24.97
N LEU A 326 44.61 31.31 -24.73
CA LEU A 326 45.73 30.42 -25.00
C LEU A 326 45.97 30.25 -26.50
N LEU A 327 44.91 30.14 -27.32
CA LEU A 327 45.03 30.12 -28.78
C LEU A 327 45.61 31.43 -29.31
N VAL A 328 45.12 32.59 -28.85
CA VAL A 328 45.67 33.89 -29.25
C VAL A 328 47.13 34.02 -28.85
N ARG A 329 47.51 33.62 -27.63
CA ARG A 329 48.92 33.65 -27.19
C ARG A 329 49.81 32.71 -28.01
N TYR A 330 49.30 31.53 -28.34
CA TYR A 330 49.98 30.56 -29.20
C TYR A 330 50.22 31.12 -30.61
N PHE A 331 49.18 31.63 -31.28
CA PHE A 331 49.30 32.21 -32.63
C PHE A 331 50.06 33.54 -32.68
N THR A 332 50.00 34.35 -31.62
CA THR A 332 50.75 35.63 -31.53
C THR A 332 52.24 35.39 -31.21
N GLY A 333 52.64 34.15 -30.90
CA GLY A 333 54.04 33.79 -30.65
C GLY A 333 54.62 34.42 -29.39
N THR A 334 53.77 34.72 -28.40
CA THR A 334 54.17 35.27 -27.09
C THR A 334 54.54 34.17 -26.08
N THR A 335 54.27 32.91 -26.39
CA THR A 335 54.75 31.77 -25.59
C THR A 335 56.21 31.47 -25.97
N THR A 336 57.06 31.51 -24.94
CA THR A 336 58.50 31.23 -25.04
C THR A 336 58.79 29.98 -24.22
N TYR A 337 59.49 29.02 -24.82
CA TYR A 337 60.03 27.87 -24.08
C TYR A 337 60.95 28.37 -22.94
N GLU A 338 61.17 27.54 -21.90
CA GLU A 338 62.20 27.80 -20.87
C GLU A 338 63.60 28.09 -21.45
N ASN A 339 63.84 27.68 -22.70
CA ASN A 339 65.07 27.94 -23.45
C ASN A 339 65.07 29.27 -24.25
N GLY A 340 64.08 30.15 -24.08
CA GLY A 340 64.01 31.49 -24.71
C GLY A 340 63.56 31.52 -26.18
N ASN A 341 63.20 30.38 -26.78
CA ASN A 341 62.71 30.30 -28.16
C ASN A 341 61.19 30.35 -28.23
N LYS A 342 60.64 31.04 -29.24
CA LYS A 342 59.19 31.16 -29.48
C LYS A 342 58.59 29.81 -29.93
N GLU A 343 57.50 29.38 -29.32
CA GLU A 343 56.80 28.13 -29.67
C GLU A 343 56.21 28.14 -31.09
N PHE A 344 55.71 29.29 -31.53
CA PHE A 344 55.17 29.47 -32.87
C PHE A 344 56.09 30.38 -33.70
N ASN A 345 56.69 29.82 -34.75
CA ASN A 345 57.45 30.56 -35.74
C ASN A 345 56.99 30.11 -37.13
N GLY A 346 56.23 30.98 -37.82
CA GLY A 346 55.49 30.66 -39.06
C GLY A 346 56.30 30.20 -40.26
N SER A 347 57.62 30.01 -40.11
CA SER A 347 58.52 29.47 -41.15
C SER A 347 59.20 28.13 -40.81
N LYS A 348 59.07 27.60 -39.58
CA LYS A 348 59.82 26.40 -39.15
C LYS A 348 59.03 25.38 -38.30
N THR A 349 57.77 25.62 -38.00
CA THR A 349 56.95 24.68 -37.21
C THR A 349 56.36 23.57 -38.08
N LYS A 350 56.48 22.32 -37.65
CA LYS A 350 55.82 21.18 -38.31
C LYS A 350 54.34 21.17 -37.92
N ALA A 351 53.48 20.70 -38.83
CA ALA A 351 52.05 20.59 -38.57
C ALA A 351 51.71 19.67 -37.37
N GLU A 352 52.58 18.71 -37.08
CA GLU A 352 52.44 17.76 -35.96
C GLU A 352 52.59 18.47 -34.60
N ASP A 353 53.63 19.30 -34.44
CA ASP A 353 53.88 20.05 -33.20
C ASP A 353 52.74 21.07 -32.92
N VAL A 354 52.14 21.61 -33.98
CA VAL A 354 50.97 22.51 -33.89
C VAL A 354 49.74 21.76 -33.39
N ILE A 355 49.50 20.55 -33.89
CA ILE A 355 48.39 19.71 -33.44
C ILE A 355 48.59 19.32 -31.96
N ASN A 356 49.81 18.99 -31.54
CA ASN A 356 50.12 18.64 -30.15
C ASN A 356 49.81 19.79 -29.19
N ALA A 357 50.27 20.99 -29.51
CA ALA A 357 50.00 22.19 -28.71
C ALA A 357 48.49 22.48 -28.64
N ILE A 358 47.77 22.39 -29.76
CA ILE A 358 46.32 22.61 -29.80
C ILE A 358 45.57 21.57 -28.96
N VAL A 359 45.94 20.29 -29.06
CA VAL A 359 45.34 19.20 -28.26
C VAL A 359 45.57 19.45 -26.76
N GLY A 360 46.77 19.89 -26.36
CA GLY A 360 47.08 20.24 -24.97
C GLY A 360 46.27 21.45 -24.46
N ILE A 361 46.10 22.48 -25.31
CA ILE A 361 45.28 23.66 -25.00
C ILE A 361 43.80 23.26 -24.85
N ILE A 362 43.29 22.40 -25.73
CA ILE A 362 41.92 21.86 -25.64
C ILE A 362 41.76 21.02 -24.37
N ALA A 363 42.71 20.13 -24.06
CA ALA A 363 42.68 19.33 -22.84
C ALA A 363 42.61 20.21 -21.59
N THR A 364 43.38 21.31 -21.56
CA THR A 364 43.35 22.30 -20.45
C THR A 364 41.99 23.00 -20.34
N ALA A 365 41.35 23.35 -21.45
CA ALA A 365 40.01 23.94 -21.43
C ALA A 365 38.95 22.94 -20.92
N VAL A 366 39.04 21.68 -21.34
CA VAL A 366 38.12 20.61 -20.91
C VAL A 366 38.31 20.26 -19.44
N THR A 367 39.55 20.24 -18.91
CA THR A 367 39.78 20.00 -17.48
C THR A 367 39.18 21.08 -16.60
N ILE A 368 39.20 22.35 -17.02
CA ILE A 368 38.50 23.45 -16.33
C ILE A 368 36.99 23.18 -16.27
N VAL A 369 36.37 22.73 -17.37
CA VAL A 369 34.95 22.40 -17.41
C VAL A 369 34.63 21.21 -16.48
N VAL A 370 35.44 20.15 -16.49
CA VAL A 370 35.25 18.97 -15.62
C VAL A 370 35.36 19.34 -14.15
N VAL A 371 36.33 20.20 -13.77
CA VAL A 371 36.48 20.69 -12.38
C VAL A 371 35.32 21.59 -11.97
N ALA A 372 34.76 22.36 -12.90
CA ALA A 372 33.66 23.28 -12.63
C ALA A 372 32.30 22.58 -12.43
N VAL A 373 32.10 21.38 -12.99
CA VAL A 373 30.83 20.62 -12.86
C VAL A 373 30.89 19.69 -11.64
N PRO A 374 30.15 19.97 -10.55
CA PRO A 374 30.17 19.13 -9.35
C PRO A 374 29.35 17.85 -9.55
N GLN A 375 29.93 16.85 -10.23
CA GLN A 375 29.29 15.56 -10.51
C GLN A 375 28.90 14.77 -9.23
N GLY A 376 29.56 15.04 -8.10
CA GLY A 376 29.30 14.40 -6.82
C GLY A 376 28.07 14.92 -6.06
N LEU A 377 27.50 16.06 -6.46
CA LEU A 377 26.44 16.73 -5.70
C LEU A 377 25.12 15.91 -5.66
N PRO A 378 24.58 15.40 -6.79
CA PRO A 378 23.37 14.57 -6.78
C PRO A 378 23.58 13.23 -6.04
N LEU A 379 24.80 12.71 -6.09
CA LEU A 379 25.20 11.47 -5.44
C LEU A 379 25.21 11.62 -3.91
N ALA A 380 25.82 12.69 -3.40
CA ALA A 380 25.89 12.98 -1.97
C ALA A 380 24.49 13.11 -1.34
N VAL A 381 23.57 13.79 -2.03
CA VAL A 381 22.18 13.94 -1.59
C VAL A 381 21.47 12.61 -1.53
N THR A 382 21.55 11.81 -2.59
CA THR A 382 20.84 10.53 -2.65
C THR A 382 21.37 9.54 -1.59
N LEU A 383 22.68 9.58 -1.29
CA LEU A 383 23.28 8.78 -0.22
C LEU A 383 22.80 9.23 1.18
N THR A 384 22.78 10.55 1.41
CA THR A 384 22.28 11.13 2.66
C THR A 384 20.81 10.75 2.87
N LEU A 385 20.00 10.82 1.82
CA LEU A 385 18.58 10.46 1.85
C LEU A 385 18.38 8.95 2.12
N ALA A 386 19.19 8.09 1.48
CA ALA A 386 19.22 6.65 1.75
C ALA A 386 19.56 6.33 3.22
N TYR A 387 20.52 7.04 3.79
CA TYR A 387 20.87 6.93 5.20
C TYR A 387 19.73 7.38 6.12
N SER A 388 19.13 8.55 5.85
CA SER A 388 17.98 9.07 6.61
C SER A 388 16.79 8.12 6.58
N MET A 389 16.45 7.55 5.41
CA MET A 389 15.40 6.54 5.29
C MET A 389 15.67 5.30 6.14
N ARG A 390 16.92 4.82 6.16
CA ARG A 390 17.29 3.67 7.01
C ARG A 390 17.10 3.97 8.49
N ARG A 391 17.39 5.20 8.92
CA ARG A 391 17.15 5.65 10.30
C ARG A 391 15.64 5.75 10.58
N MET A 392 14.87 6.37 9.69
CA MET A 392 13.40 6.46 9.83
C MET A 392 12.72 5.09 9.93
N MET A 393 13.19 4.10 9.16
CA MET A 393 12.67 2.73 9.27
C MET A 393 12.96 2.11 10.65
N ALA A 394 14.09 2.43 11.27
CA ALA A 394 14.39 1.97 12.64
C ALA A 394 13.40 2.59 13.65
N ASP A 395 12.97 3.82 13.40
CA ASP A 395 11.95 4.54 14.18
C ASP A 395 10.51 4.15 13.80
N ARG A 396 10.32 3.01 13.12
CA ARG A 396 9.03 2.49 12.64
C ARG A 396 8.30 3.38 11.60
N ALA A 397 8.99 4.33 10.98
CA ALA A 397 8.46 5.14 9.88
C ALA A 397 8.93 4.60 8.52
N LEU A 398 8.05 3.91 7.80
CA LEU A 398 8.35 3.33 6.49
C LEU A 398 8.21 4.36 5.36
N VAL A 399 9.33 4.76 4.76
CA VAL A 399 9.35 5.65 3.59
C VAL A 399 9.29 4.81 2.31
N ARG A 400 8.20 4.95 1.52
CA ARG A 400 8.00 4.22 0.25
C ARG A 400 8.59 4.95 -0.97
N LYS A 401 8.56 6.28 -0.98
CA LYS A 401 9.12 7.14 -2.04
C LYS A 401 10.24 8.00 -1.48
N LEU A 402 11.37 8.11 -2.19
CA LEU A 402 12.49 8.97 -1.76
C LEU A 402 12.06 10.44 -1.66
N SER A 403 11.27 10.92 -2.62
CA SER A 403 10.75 12.29 -2.66
C SER A 403 9.90 12.63 -1.42
N ALA A 404 9.18 11.66 -0.85
CA ALA A 404 8.30 11.89 0.30
C ALA A 404 9.06 12.33 1.55
N CYS A 405 10.28 11.81 1.78
CA CYS A 405 11.11 12.21 2.92
C CYS A 405 11.48 13.70 2.88
N GLU A 406 11.70 14.22 1.67
CA GLU A 406 12.05 15.63 1.48
C GLU A 406 10.81 16.54 1.53
N THR A 407 9.73 16.12 0.87
CA THR A 407 8.44 16.83 0.90
C THR A 407 7.92 16.97 2.32
N MET A 408 8.04 15.92 3.15
CA MET A 408 7.64 15.97 4.56
C MET A 408 8.44 16.99 5.36
N GLY A 409 9.75 17.14 5.08
CA GLY A 409 10.59 18.17 5.71
C GLY A 409 10.21 19.60 5.31
N SER A 410 9.49 19.76 4.20
CA SER A 410 9.01 21.05 3.69
C SER A 410 7.50 21.25 3.91
N ALA A 411 6.83 20.33 4.59
CA ALA A 411 5.39 20.40 4.81
C ALA A 411 5.06 21.55 5.77
N ALA A 412 4.28 22.53 5.29
CA ALA A 412 3.78 23.63 6.11
C ALA A 412 2.39 23.37 6.69
N THR A 413 1.64 22.43 6.09
CA THR A 413 0.28 22.09 6.48
C THR A 413 0.16 20.57 6.53
N ILE A 414 -0.33 20.07 7.65
CA ILE A 414 -0.62 18.64 7.86
C ILE A 414 -2.13 18.50 7.92
N CYS A 415 -2.70 17.87 6.90
CA CYS A 415 -4.11 17.49 6.89
C CYS A 415 -4.20 16.06 7.44
N THR A 416 -4.78 15.91 8.63
CA THR A 416 -4.96 14.62 9.27
C THR A 416 -6.45 14.28 9.32
N ASP A 417 -6.79 13.02 9.04
CA ASP A 417 -8.15 12.54 9.25
C ASP A 417 -8.40 12.28 10.75
N THR A 418 -9.54 12.73 11.26
CA THR A 418 -9.83 12.74 12.71
C THR A 418 -9.85 11.32 13.33
N PRO A 419 -10.37 10.27 12.66
CA PRO A 419 -10.28 8.89 13.15
C PRO A 419 -8.85 8.37 13.28
N ALA A 420 -7.87 8.92 12.54
CA ALA A 420 -6.47 8.49 12.61
C ALA A 420 -5.71 9.06 13.83
N LEU A 421 -6.25 10.12 14.46
CA LEU A 421 -5.68 10.72 15.69
C LEU A 421 -6.19 10.04 16.96
N LEU A 422 -7.37 9.43 16.91
CA LEU A 422 -7.95 8.69 18.02
C LEU A 422 -7.26 7.31 18.07
N LEU A 423 -6.93 6.81 19.28
CA LEU A 423 -6.62 5.39 19.40
C LEU A 423 -7.80 4.64 18.76
N THR A 424 -7.52 3.72 17.83
CA THR A 424 -8.54 2.84 17.20
C THR A 424 -9.30 1.97 18.22
N ARG A 425 -8.95 2.10 19.50
CA ARG A 425 -9.65 1.55 20.63
C ARG A 425 -10.70 2.55 21.13
N MET A 426 -11.94 2.30 20.75
CA MET A 426 -13.10 2.95 21.35
C MET A 426 -13.21 2.53 22.84
N GLU A 427 -13.67 3.43 23.69
CA GLU A 427 -13.97 3.17 25.10
C GLU A 427 -15.27 3.88 25.49
N VAL A 428 -16.06 3.27 26.38
CA VAL A 428 -17.27 3.89 26.91
C VAL A 428 -16.88 4.80 28.08
N THR A 429 -16.79 6.10 27.81
CA THR A 429 -16.41 7.12 28.80
C THR A 429 -17.57 7.47 29.74
N LYS A 430 -18.79 7.60 29.19
CA LYS A 430 -19.99 8.03 29.92
C LYS A 430 -21.15 7.08 29.65
N SER A 431 -21.98 6.86 30.66
CA SER A 431 -23.22 6.09 30.55
C SER A 431 -24.30 6.72 31.44
N VAL A 432 -25.55 6.63 30.98
CA VAL A 432 -26.72 7.24 31.63
C VAL A 432 -27.81 6.19 31.73
N ILE A 433 -28.35 6.01 32.93
CA ILE A 433 -29.45 5.10 33.24
C ILE A 433 -30.40 5.87 34.17
N GLY A 434 -31.72 5.80 33.93
CA GLY A 434 -32.70 6.52 34.76
C GLY A 434 -32.60 8.05 34.72
N ALA A 435 -32.13 8.64 33.61
CA ALA A 435 -31.84 10.07 33.46
C ALA A 435 -30.73 10.61 34.40
N GLU A 436 -29.97 9.73 35.04
CA GLU A 436 -28.82 10.09 35.88
C GLU A 436 -27.51 9.52 35.28
N SER A 437 -26.42 10.27 35.45
CA SER A 437 -25.07 9.81 35.05
C SER A 437 -24.60 8.68 35.98
N MET A 438 -24.00 7.64 35.40
CA MET A 438 -23.41 6.51 36.12
C MET A 438 -21.94 6.73 36.49
N GLU A 439 -21.38 7.92 36.24
CA GLU A 439 -20.00 8.25 36.61
C GLU A 439 -19.77 8.10 38.13
N GLY A 440 -18.95 7.13 38.52
CA GLY A 440 -18.57 6.88 39.93
C GLY A 440 -19.57 6.06 40.75
N ARG A 441 -20.64 5.52 40.15
CA ARG A 441 -21.62 4.66 40.84
C ARG A 441 -21.37 3.18 40.58
N SER A 442 -21.69 2.33 41.56
CA SER A 442 -21.59 0.87 41.46
C SER A 442 -22.84 0.28 40.80
N TYR A 443 -22.71 -0.84 40.07
CA TYR A 443 -23.83 -1.55 39.43
C TYR A 443 -24.94 -1.97 40.42
N THR A 444 -24.63 -2.05 41.71
CA THR A 444 -25.57 -2.38 42.78
C THR A 444 -26.68 -1.35 43.00
N SER A 445 -26.58 -0.14 42.41
CA SER A 445 -27.65 0.86 42.48
C SER A 445 -28.73 0.69 41.41
N ILE A 446 -28.58 -0.27 40.51
CA ILE A 446 -29.51 -0.54 39.40
C ILE A 446 -30.33 -1.77 39.74
N ALA A 447 -31.63 -1.73 39.48
CA ALA A 447 -32.50 -2.88 39.64
C ALA A 447 -32.11 -4.02 38.68
N ASP A 448 -32.13 -5.24 39.21
CA ASP A 448 -31.65 -6.45 38.53
C ASP A 448 -32.37 -6.72 37.19
N ASN A 449 -33.63 -6.30 37.07
CA ASN A 449 -34.43 -6.41 35.85
C ASN A 449 -33.89 -5.53 34.71
N VAL A 450 -33.53 -4.27 35.00
CA VAL A 450 -32.97 -3.35 34.00
C VAL A 450 -31.56 -3.78 33.62
N LEU A 451 -30.78 -4.24 34.60
CA LEU A 451 -29.45 -4.77 34.38
C LEU A 451 -29.49 -5.98 33.44
N GLN A 452 -30.38 -6.95 33.68
CA GLN A 452 -30.56 -8.11 32.80
C GLN A 452 -30.96 -7.71 31.37
N LEU A 453 -31.88 -6.76 31.19
CA LEU A 453 -32.30 -6.30 29.86
C LEU A 453 -31.17 -5.61 29.08
N LEU A 454 -30.38 -4.78 29.77
CA LEU A 454 -29.21 -4.13 29.19
C LEU A 454 -28.13 -5.16 28.82
N ILE A 455 -27.87 -6.12 29.72
CA ILE A 455 -26.94 -7.24 29.50
C ILE A 455 -27.34 -8.03 28.26
N GLN A 456 -28.62 -8.39 28.14
CA GLN A 456 -29.15 -9.12 26.98
C GLN A 456 -28.94 -8.32 25.70
N GLY A 457 -29.30 -7.03 25.68
CA GLY A 457 -29.12 -6.17 24.51
C GLY A 457 -27.66 -6.06 24.05
N ILE A 458 -26.71 -5.97 24.99
CA ILE A 458 -25.27 -5.93 24.69
C ILE A 458 -24.75 -7.29 24.20
N SER A 459 -25.13 -8.38 24.86
CA SER A 459 -24.65 -9.73 24.56
C SER A 459 -25.16 -10.24 23.22
N LEU A 460 -26.44 -9.99 22.93
CA LEU A 460 -27.09 -10.35 21.67
C LEU A 460 -26.50 -9.57 20.49
N SER A 461 -26.17 -8.29 20.71
CA SER A 461 -25.47 -7.47 19.70
C SER A 461 -24.05 -7.97 19.39
N GLY A 462 -23.46 -8.76 20.28
CA GLY A 462 -22.04 -9.09 20.23
C GLY A 462 -21.67 -10.56 20.00
N GLY A 463 -22.60 -11.52 19.97
CA GLY A 463 -22.24 -12.90 20.30
C GLY A 463 -22.80 -14.10 19.52
N SER A 464 -24.02 -14.06 18.96
CA SER A 464 -24.69 -15.33 18.57
C SER A 464 -25.09 -15.47 17.10
N VAL A 465 -24.66 -14.56 16.22
CA VAL A 465 -24.73 -14.78 14.76
C VAL A 465 -23.37 -15.31 14.31
N PRO A 466 -23.29 -16.47 13.61
CA PRO A 466 -22.06 -17.26 13.52
C PRO A 466 -20.91 -16.49 12.85
N LYS A 467 -19.86 -16.11 13.61
CA LYS A 467 -18.48 -15.72 13.20
C LYS A 467 -18.30 -14.83 11.95
N LEU A 468 -19.36 -14.23 11.41
CA LEU A 468 -19.36 -13.58 10.10
C LEU A 468 -18.87 -12.14 10.19
N PHE A 469 -19.18 -11.48 11.32
CA PHE A 469 -18.90 -10.08 11.53
C PHE A 469 -17.69 -9.91 12.45
N SER A 470 -16.65 -9.28 11.92
CA SER A 470 -15.63 -8.66 12.76
C SER A 470 -16.35 -7.73 13.73
N VAL A 471 -16.31 -8.05 15.02
CA VAL A 471 -16.84 -7.21 16.10
C VAL A 471 -16.37 -5.79 15.85
N ALA A 472 -17.29 -4.86 15.58
CA ALA A 472 -16.92 -3.47 15.34
C ALA A 472 -16.14 -2.97 16.57
N PRO A 473 -15.11 -2.10 16.43
CA PRO A 473 -14.33 -1.60 17.58
C PRO A 473 -15.21 -1.01 18.71
N MET A 474 -16.37 -0.48 18.33
CA MET A 474 -17.42 0.02 19.22
C MET A 474 -18.10 -1.09 20.04
N ASP A 475 -18.36 -2.25 19.45
CA ASP A 475 -19.00 -3.39 20.13
C ASP A 475 -18.08 -3.98 21.19
N GLU A 476 -16.79 -4.07 20.86
CA GLU A 476 -15.75 -4.50 21.80
C GLU A 476 -15.62 -3.52 22.96
N ALA A 477 -15.69 -2.21 22.69
CA ALA A 477 -15.68 -1.19 23.73
C ALA A 477 -16.87 -1.33 24.70
N ILE A 478 -18.08 -1.49 24.14
CA ILE A 478 -19.30 -1.64 24.93
C ILE A 478 -19.24 -2.94 25.74
N ARG A 479 -18.80 -4.06 25.14
CA ARG A 479 -18.64 -5.34 25.84
C ARG A 479 -17.61 -5.27 26.96
N SER A 480 -16.44 -4.67 26.70
CA SER A 480 -15.40 -4.48 27.71
C SER A 480 -15.88 -3.62 28.86
N TRP A 481 -16.64 -2.56 28.57
CA TRP A 481 -17.27 -1.72 29.60
C TRP A 481 -18.28 -2.52 30.43
N ALA A 482 -19.14 -3.29 29.77
CA ALA A 482 -20.13 -4.16 30.39
C ALA A 482 -19.48 -5.16 31.38
N VAL A 483 -18.43 -5.87 30.94
CA VAL A 483 -17.70 -6.82 31.80
C VAL A 483 -17.02 -6.11 32.97
N MET A 484 -16.33 -4.99 32.73
CA MET A 484 -15.52 -4.32 33.77
C MET A 484 -16.34 -3.49 34.77
N LYS A 485 -17.44 -2.86 34.35
CA LYS A 485 -18.22 -1.93 35.18
C LYS A 485 -19.54 -2.51 35.68
N LEU A 486 -20.16 -3.43 34.94
CA LEU A 486 -21.43 -4.06 35.30
C LEU A 486 -21.26 -5.48 35.87
N ASN A 487 -20.01 -5.95 36.06
CA ASN A 487 -19.66 -7.29 36.58
C ASN A 487 -20.39 -8.43 35.86
N MET A 488 -20.42 -8.36 34.54
CA MET A 488 -21.17 -9.29 33.69
C MET A 488 -20.43 -10.61 33.43
N GLU A 489 -21.12 -11.73 33.65
CA GLU A 489 -20.76 -13.04 33.09
C GLU A 489 -21.51 -13.25 31.76
N MET A 490 -20.79 -13.16 30.64
CA MET A 490 -21.36 -13.19 29.28
C MET A 490 -21.94 -14.56 28.89
N ASP A 491 -21.37 -15.65 29.42
CA ASP A 491 -21.72 -17.00 29.00
C ASP A 491 -23.08 -17.45 29.55
N ASN A 492 -23.47 -16.96 30.73
CA ASN A 492 -24.64 -17.49 31.44
C ASN A 492 -25.97 -16.87 30.98
N THR A 493 -25.93 -15.68 30.36
CA THR A 493 -27.13 -14.88 30.05
C THR A 493 -27.73 -15.14 28.66
N THR A 494 -27.04 -15.88 27.80
CA THR A 494 -27.58 -16.33 26.49
C THR A 494 -28.18 -17.75 26.55
N HIS A 495 -27.97 -18.48 27.64
CA HIS A 495 -28.57 -19.79 27.83
C HIS A 495 -30.10 -19.70 27.95
N GLY A 496 -30.82 -20.31 27.01
CA GLY A 496 -32.30 -20.34 26.96
C GLY A 496 -32.95 -19.26 26.09
N LEU A 497 -32.18 -18.49 25.32
CA LEU A 497 -32.68 -17.50 24.36
C LEU A 497 -32.47 -17.98 22.91
N SER A 498 -33.55 -18.08 22.14
CA SER A 498 -33.52 -18.37 20.69
C SER A 498 -33.61 -17.07 19.90
N ILE A 499 -32.62 -16.78 19.05
CA ILE A 499 -32.68 -15.64 18.13
C ILE A 499 -33.62 -16.00 16.98
N LEU A 500 -34.69 -15.22 16.82
CA LEU A 500 -35.69 -15.44 15.78
C LEU A 500 -35.38 -14.66 14.51
N ASP A 501 -34.94 -13.41 14.64
CA ASP A 501 -34.69 -12.51 13.51
C ASP A 501 -33.70 -11.39 13.89
N VAL A 502 -32.95 -10.89 12.91
CA VAL A 502 -32.00 -9.79 13.08
C VAL A 502 -32.23 -8.75 11.98
N GLU A 503 -32.73 -7.58 12.37
CA GLU A 503 -32.80 -6.41 11.51
C GLU A 503 -31.43 -5.70 11.54
N ALA A 504 -30.69 -5.82 10.44
CA ALA A 504 -29.38 -5.19 10.28
C ALA A 504 -29.50 -3.65 10.14
N SER A 505 -28.43 -2.95 10.50
CA SER A 505 -28.36 -1.49 10.37
C SER A 505 -28.28 -1.08 8.90
N CYS A 506 -29.32 -0.43 8.38
CA CYS A 506 -29.26 0.27 7.09
C CYS A 506 -28.78 1.73 7.28
N PRO A 507 -28.11 2.36 6.30
CA PRO A 507 -27.67 3.76 6.37
C PRO A 507 -28.80 4.75 6.70
N GLU A 508 -30.01 4.47 6.22
CA GLU A 508 -31.21 5.27 6.46
C GLU A 508 -31.78 5.10 7.88
N LYS A 509 -31.65 3.89 8.45
CA LYS A 509 -32.27 3.50 9.73
C LYS A 509 -31.32 3.64 10.92
N LYS A 510 -30.01 3.52 10.72
CA LYS A 510 -28.93 3.61 11.72
C LYS A 510 -29.22 2.90 13.06
N ARG A 511 -29.88 1.74 12.99
CA ARG A 511 -30.30 0.93 14.14
C ARG A 511 -30.24 -0.55 13.81
N ILE A 512 -29.88 -1.35 14.80
CA ILE A 512 -29.87 -2.81 14.77
C ILE A 512 -30.99 -3.28 15.70
N GLY A 513 -31.85 -4.16 15.20
CA GLY A 513 -32.91 -4.79 15.98
C GLY A 513 -32.68 -6.29 16.06
N ILE A 514 -32.71 -6.87 17.25
CA ILE A 514 -32.57 -8.32 17.45
C ILE A 514 -33.83 -8.82 18.12
N LEU A 515 -34.49 -9.78 17.46
CA LEU A 515 -35.68 -10.43 17.96
C LEU A 515 -35.30 -11.75 18.64
N VAL A 516 -35.72 -11.91 19.88
CA VAL A 516 -35.33 -13.05 20.70
C VAL A 516 -36.54 -13.63 21.41
N GLU A 517 -36.58 -14.94 21.45
CA GLU A 517 -37.58 -15.72 22.16
C GLU A 517 -36.97 -16.31 23.44
N ARG A 518 -37.70 -16.19 24.54
CA ARG A 518 -37.36 -16.78 25.84
C ARG A 518 -38.51 -17.64 26.31
N GLN A 519 -38.20 -18.88 26.68
CA GLN A 519 -39.17 -19.76 27.35
C GLN A 519 -39.05 -19.62 28.87
N GLN A 520 -40.12 -19.17 29.51
CA GLN A 520 -40.20 -19.06 30.97
C GLN A 520 -41.58 -19.56 31.43
N ASP A 521 -41.62 -20.53 32.34
CA ASP A 521 -42.84 -21.10 32.95
C ASP A 521 -43.97 -21.42 31.95
N ASN A 522 -43.66 -22.18 30.89
CA ASN A 522 -44.61 -22.63 29.86
C ASN A 522 -45.26 -21.50 29.03
N ARG A 523 -44.73 -20.26 29.10
CA ARG A 523 -45.09 -19.16 28.21
C ARG A 523 -43.89 -18.72 27.39
N THR A 524 -44.13 -18.54 26.10
CA THR A 524 -43.19 -17.95 25.16
C THR A 524 -43.25 -16.43 25.29
N MET A 525 -42.16 -15.81 25.74
CA MET A 525 -42.03 -14.36 25.73
C MET A 525 -41.09 -13.94 24.60
N ILE A 526 -41.56 -13.01 23.77
CA ILE A 526 -40.78 -12.48 22.64
C ILE A 526 -40.30 -11.09 23.02
N HIS A 527 -38.99 -10.90 23.00
CA HIS A 527 -38.31 -9.64 23.32
C HIS A 527 -37.61 -9.10 22.08
N VAL A 528 -37.77 -7.80 21.83
CA VAL A 528 -37.01 -7.10 20.80
C VAL A 528 -36.01 -6.19 21.49
N HIS A 529 -34.74 -6.30 21.13
CA HIS A 529 -33.68 -5.39 21.56
C HIS A 529 -33.25 -4.52 20.40
N TRP A 530 -33.23 -3.21 20.61
CA TRP A 530 -32.79 -2.22 19.65
C TRP A 530 -31.53 -1.51 20.13
N ARG A 531 -30.62 -1.26 19.20
CA ARG A 531 -29.41 -0.48 19.42
C ARG A 531 -29.21 0.47 18.25
N GLY A 532 -28.88 1.73 18.50
CA GLY A 532 -28.60 2.66 17.39
C GLY A 532 -28.25 4.06 17.84
N ASP A 533 -28.28 4.98 16.87
CA ASP A 533 -28.10 6.41 17.13
C ASP A 533 -29.20 6.91 18.11
N PHE A 534 -28.78 7.69 19.10
CA PHE A 534 -29.63 8.14 20.20
C PHE A 534 -30.95 8.80 19.76
N GLU A 535 -30.91 9.72 18.80
CA GLU A 535 -32.09 10.47 18.35
C GLU A 535 -33.16 9.58 17.71
N ARG A 536 -32.74 8.54 16.97
CA ARG A 536 -33.64 7.61 16.28
C ARG A 536 -34.31 6.65 17.26
N ILE A 537 -33.57 6.20 18.27
CA ILE A 537 -34.11 5.31 19.29
C ILE A 537 -35.04 6.08 20.23
N LEU A 538 -34.62 7.25 20.74
CA LEU A 538 -35.44 8.03 21.67
C LEU A 538 -36.78 8.44 21.05
N SER A 539 -36.80 8.82 19.77
CA SER A 539 -38.05 9.17 19.07
C SER A 539 -39.00 7.98 18.86
N SER A 540 -38.51 6.76 19.01
CA SER A 540 -39.32 5.53 18.94
C SER A 540 -39.75 5.01 20.33
N CYS A 541 -39.29 5.64 21.42
CA CYS A 541 -39.54 5.19 22.79
C CYS A 541 -40.73 5.94 23.41
N SER A 542 -41.60 5.21 24.12
CA SER A 542 -42.71 5.77 24.89
C SER A 542 -42.45 5.79 26.40
N HIS A 543 -41.55 4.94 26.89
CA HIS A 543 -41.23 4.77 28.31
C HIS A 543 -39.72 4.64 28.48
N TYR A 544 -39.23 4.96 29.68
CA TYR A 544 -37.85 4.70 30.11
C TYR A 544 -37.84 4.05 31.49
N TYR A 545 -36.77 3.35 31.84
CA TYR A 545 -36.61 2.80 33.19
C TYR A 545 -35.83 3.75 34.10
N ASP A 546 -36.32 3.89 35.32
CA ASP A 546 -35.55 4.47 36.42
C ASP A 546 -34.59 3.43 37.04
N ASN A 547 -33.65 3.88 37.86
CA ASN A 547 -32.67 3.04 38.58
C ASN A 547 -33.38 1.99 39.47
N SER A 548 -34.59 2.30 39.94
CA SER A 548 -35.46 1.41 40.71
C SER A 548 -36.12 0.29 39.89
N GLY A 549 -36.00 0.32 38.56
CA GLY A 549 -36.57 -0.68 37.65
C GLY A 549 -38.04 -0.45 37.29
N GLN A 550 -38.63 0.69 37.68
CA GLN A 550 -39.98 1.09 37.28
C GLN A 550 -39.96 1.77 35.91
N ALA A 551 -40.92 1.41 35.04
CA ALA A 551 -41.11 2.05 33.75
C ALA A 551 -41.90 3.36 33.94
N ILE A 552 -41.30 4.48 33.56
CA ILE A 552 -41.87 5.82 33.64
C ILE A 552 -42.20 6.29 32.22
N VAL A 553 -43.35 6.96 32.05
CA VAL A 553 -43.77 7.54 30.78
C VAL A 553 -42.78 8.64 30.36
N LEU A 554 -42.38 8.62 29.09
CA LEU A 554 -41.45 9.60 28.54
C LEU A 554 -42.19 10.88 28.18
N ASP A 555 -42.33 11.78 29.16
CA ASP A 555 -42.91 13.11 28.95
C ASP A 555 -41.94 14.05 28.20
N ASP A 556 -42.47 15.10 27.57
CA ASP A 556 -41.69 16.11 26.82
C ASP A 556 -40.56 16.71 27.67
N GLN A 557 -40.80 16.92 28.97
CA GLN A 557 -39.79 17.44 29.89
C GLN A 557 -38.63 16.45 30.10
N GLN A 558 -38.91 15.15 30.18
CA GLN A 558 -37.87 14.12 30.34
C GLN A 558 -37.12 13.89 29.03
N SER A 559 -37.84 13.88 27.91
CA SER A 559 -37.24 13.83 26.58
C SER A 559 -36.24 14.98 26.37
N ALA A 560 -36.62 16.21 26.76
CA ALA A 560 -35.74 17.37 26.70
C ALA A 560 -34.47 17.22 27.57
N ARG A 561 -34.56 16.57 28.74
CA ARG A 561 -33.40 16.28 29.59
C ARG A 561 -32.44 15.30 28.91
N PHE A 562 -32.94 14.21 28.32
CA PHE A 562 -32.11 13.26 27.57
C PHE A 562 -31.42 13.94 26.38
N HIS A 563 -32.14 14.79 25.64
CA HIS A 563 -31.55 15.58 24.55
C HIS A 563 -30.46 16.54 25.05
N GLN A 564 -30.65 17.19 26.20
CA GLN A 564 -29.63 18.06 26.78
C GLN A 564 -28.39 17.26 27.17
N THR A 565 -28.55 16.11 27.83
CA THR A 565 -27.44 15.22 28.18
C THR A 565 -26.69 14.73 26.95
N ALA A 566 -27.39 14.35 25.88
CA ALA A 566 -26.77 13.95 24.62
C ALA A 566 -26.00 15.11 23.96
N LYS A 567 -26.52 16.34 24.02
CA LYS A 567 -25.80 17.54 23.56
C LYS A 567 -24.54 17.79 24.37
N ASP A 568 -24.59 17.67 25.69
CA ASP A 568 -23.42 17.85 26.57
C ASP A 568 -22.33 16.79 26.28
N MET A 569 -22.75 15.55 25.97
CA MET A 569 -21.86 14.49 25.51
C MET A 569 -21.26 14.78 24.12
N ALA A 570 -22.05 15.30 23.18
CA ALA A 570 -21.58 15.66 21.85
C ALA A 570 -20.58 16.83 21.88
N VAL A 571 -20.79 17.83 22.74
CA VAL A 571 -19.83 18.93 23.00
C VAL A 571 -18.52 18.38 23.56
N SER A 572 -18.58 17.31 24.34
CA SER A 572 -17.40 16.58 24.84
C SER A 572 -16.74 15.68 23.77
N GLY A 573 -17.24 15.68 22.52
CA GLY A 573 -16.73 14.85 21.43
C GLY A 573 -17.12 13.38 21.51
N LEU A 574 -18.11 13.01 22.32
CA LEU A 574 -18.56 11.63 22.50
C LEU A 574 -19.70 11.28 21.55
N ARG A 575 -19.65 10.09 20.96
CA ARG A 575 -20.75 9.53 20.18
C ARG A 575 -21.77 8.86 21.11
N CYS A 576 -23.03 9.26 21.00
CA CYS A 576 -24.13 8.72 21.82
C CYS A 576 -24.80 7.53 21.13
N ILE A 577 -24.94 6.42 21.86
CA ILE A 577 -25.63 5.20 21.42
C ILE A 577 -26.73 4.91 22.44
N ALA A 578 -27.92 4.60 21.96
CA ALA A 578 -29.04 4.23 22.81
C ALA A 578 -29.39 2.75 22.65
N PHE A 579 -29.85 2.18 23.75
CA PHE A 579 -30.43 0.84 23.83
C PHE A 579 -31.91 0.97 24.20
N ALA A 580 -32.76 0.23 23.51
CA ALA A 580 -34.18 0.14 23.82
C ALA A 580 -34.63 -1.31 23.73
N HIS A 581 -35.72 -1.63 24.40
CA HIS A 581 -36.32 -2.95 24.34
C HIS A 581 -37.85 -2.83 24.22
N LYS A 582 -38.48 -3.86 23.67
CA LYS A 582 -39.94 -3.99 23.58
C LYS A 582 -40.33 -5.43 23.86
N HIS A 583 -41.32 -5.62 24.72
CA HIS A 583 -41.97 -6.92 24.90
C HIS A 583 -43.10 -7.05 23.88
N LEU A 584 -43.13 -8.15 23.12
CA LEU A 584 -44.19 -8.46 22.17
C LEU A 584 -45.03 -9.62 22.68
N SER A 585 -46.35 -9.49 22.58
CA SER A 585 -47.25 -10.64 22.68
C SER A 585 -47.17 -11.51 21.41
N GLU A 586 -47.56 -12.78 21.54
CA GLU A 586 -47.50 -13.75 20.44
C GLU A 586 -48.40 -13.35 19.24
N GLU A 587 -49.47 -12.59 19.49
CA GLU A 587 -50.34 -12.05 18.45
C GLU A 587 -49.73 -10.82 17.74
N GLU A 588 -49.09 -9.92 18.49
CA GLU A 588 -48.37 -8.78 17.91
C GLU A 588 -47.20 -9.24 17.04
N TYR A 589 -46.48 -10.28 17.46
CA TYR A 589 -45.42 -10.87 16.64
C TYR A 589 -45.92 -11.44 15.31
N LYS A 590 -47.07 -12.14 15.31
CA LYS A 590 -47.69 -12.65 14.08
C LYS A 590 -48.11 -11.51 13.15
N ASN A 591 -48.61 -10.40 13.69
CA ASN A 591 -48.97 -9.21 12.93
C ASN A 591 -47.74 -8.47 12.37
N GLU A 592 -46.67 -8.28 13.15
CA GLU A 592 -45.41 -7.66 12.67
C GLU A 592 -44.74 -8.53 11.58
N ARG A 593 -44.78 -9.86 11.72
CA ARG A 593 -44.26 -10.78 10.70
C ARG A 593 -45.09 -10.77 9.42
N ALA A 594 -46.40 -10.56 9.51
CA ALA A 594 -47.27 -10.39 8.35
C ALA A 594 -47.00 -9.06 7.62
N TYR A 595 -46.79 -7.97 8.37
CA TYR A 595 -46.39 -6.67 7.81
C TYR A 595 -45.03 -6.73 7.11
N ARG A 596 -44.01 -7.39 7.69
CA ARG A 596 -42.68 -7.54 7.06
C ARG A 596 -42.67 -8.37 5.76
N LYS A 597 -43.71 -9.16 5.49
CA LYS A 597 -43.87 -9.89 4.22
C LYS A 597 -44.52 -9.07 3.10
N VAL A 598 -45.11 -7.92 3.44
CA VAL A 598 -45.62 -6.99 2.45
C VAL A 598 -44.46 -6.04 2.11
N PRO A 599 -43.92 -6.06 0.89
CA PRO A 599 -42.94 -5.06 0.49
C PRO A 599 -43.61 -3.69 0.58
N ASP A 600 -42.94 -2.72 1.19
CA ASP A 600 -43.34 -1.31 1.14
C ASP A 600 -43.49 -0.94 -0.35
N LYS A 601 -44.73 -0.85 -0.82
CA LYS A 601 -45.08 -0.06 -1.98
C LYS A 601 -45.39 1.33 -1.44
N ASP A 602 -44.38 2.19 -1.48
CA ASP A 602 -44.41 3.48 -2.20
C ASP A 602 -43.12 4.27 -1.98
#